data_AF-A0A6N7V070-F1
#
_entry.id   AF-A0A6N7V070-F1
#
_cell.length_a   1.000
_cell.length_b   1.000
_cell.length_c   1.000
_cell.angle_alpha   90.00
_cell.angle_beta   90.00
_cell.angle_gamma   90.00
#
_symmetry.space_group_name_H-M   'P 1'
#
loop_
_entity.id
_entity.type
_entity.pdbx_description
1 polymer ?
#
loop_
_entity_poly.entity_id
_entity_poly.type
_entity_poly.pdbx_seq_one_letter_code
_entity_poly.pdbx_strand_id
1 'polypeptide(L)'
;MNKYLLLFLCIFSLILPTGCEVKEQKQVVVDYQEYHFRNEDLLESHYEKHGKEMGFSSSKEYETGASDVVNDPDSLHKTEKEDGDDVYYKEDTNEFVVVSTDGYIRTYFNPDAGRKYFDRQ
;
A
#
# COMPACT_ATOMS: atom_id res chain seq x y z
N MET A 1 -34.04 20.07 -17.67
CA MET A 1 -35.15 20.49 -16.77
C MET A 1 -36.15 19.37 -16.67
N ASN A 2 -36.10 18.55 -15.62
CA ASN A 2 -37.14 17.55 -15.35
C ASN A 2 -37.78 17.80 -13.98
N LYS A 3 -39.11 17.86 -14.04
CA LYS A 3 -40.09 18.26 -13.03
C LYS A 3 -40.31 17.12 -12.04
N TYR A 4 -39.71 17.18 -10.85
CA TYR A 4 -40.23 16.45 -9.68
C TYR A 4 -40.30 17.42 -8.50
N LEU A 5 -41.43 18.11 -8.49
CA LEU A 5 -41.92 19.02 -7.46
C LEU A 5 -42.46 18.19 -6.29
N LEU A 6 -41.98 18.54 -5.09
CA LEU A 6 -42.60 18.45 -3.77
C LEU A 6 -43.77 17.47 -3.57
N LEU A 7 -43.59 16.54 -2.64
CA LEU A 7 -44.41 16.45 -1.42
C LEU A 7 -43.82 15.33 -0.55
N PHE A 8 -43.28 15.64 0.63
CA PHE A 8 -43.39 14.83 1.86
C PHE A 8 -42.70 15.60 2.99
N LEU A 9 -43.32 16.72 3.35
CA LEU A 9 -43.15 17.29 4.68
C LEU A 9 -44.01 16.48 5.66
N CYS A 10 -43.43 16.21 6.82
CA CYS A 10 -44.07 15.86 8.08
C CYS A 10 -44.70 14.46 8.17
N ILE A 11 -43.94 13.50 8.71
CA ILE A 11 -44.22 12.83 10.00
C ILE A 11 -43.17 11.73 10.21
N PHE A 12 -42.30 11.88 11.21
CA PHE A 12 -42.30 10.97 12.37
C PHE A 12 -41.35 11.52 13.43
N SER A 13 -41.98 11.87 14.53
CA SER A 13 -41.44 12.19 15.83
C SER A 13 -40.57 11.09 16.43
N LEU A 14 -39.60 11.52 17.25
CA LEU A 14 -39.02 10.81 18.41
C LEU A 14 -38.23 9.53 18.11
N ILE A 15 -36.93 9.66 17.83
CA ILE A 15 -35.92 8.70 18.28
C ILE A 15 -34.71 9.49 18.84
N LEU A 16 -34.28 9.06 20.03
CA LEU A 16 -33.29 9.62 20.95
C LEU A 16 -31.91 9.85 20.31
N PRO A 17 -31.07 10.75 20.87
CA PRO A 17 -29.71 10.96 20.38
C PRO A 17 -28.83 9.84 20.94
N THR A 18 -28.71 8.71 20.25
CA THR A 18 -27.45 7.97 20.34
C THR A 18 -26.45 8.79 19.55
N GLY A 19 -25.59 9.49 20.28
CA GLY A 19 -24.32 9.99 19.76
C GLY A 19 -23.53 8.79 19.23
N CYS A 20 -23.82 8.42 17.99
CA CYS A 20 -22.91 7.65 17.17
C CYS A 20 -22.02 8.74 16.56
N GLU A 21 -20.83 8.93 17.14
CA GLU A 21 -19.76 9.64 16.46
C GLU A 21 -19.50 8.88 15.16
N VAL A 22 -20.13 9.36 14.09
CA VAL A 22 -19.70 9.02 12.73
C VAL A 22 -18.34 9.68 12.61
N LYS A 23 -17.28 8.91 12.90
CA LYS A 23 -15.92 9.30 12.57
C LYS A 23 -15.92 9.52 11.07
N GLU A 24 -15.82 10.80 10.69
CA GLU A 24 -15.65 11.22 9.32
C GLU A 24 -14.39 10.54 8.78
N GLN A 25 -14.58 9.43 8.06
CA GLN A 25 -13.49 8.77 7.35
C GLN A 25 -13.10 9.71 6.21
N LYS A 26 -12.11 10.55 6.48
CA LYS A 26 -11.45 11.39 5.48
C LYS A 26 -10.90 10.45 4.42
N GLN A 27 -11.58 10.35 3.29
CA GLN A 27 -11.09 9.63 2.14
C GLN A 27 -9.89 10.39 1.59
N VAL A 28 -8.70 10.00 2.04
CA VAL A 28 -7.45 10.42 1.42
C VAL A 28 -7.43 9.70 0.08
N VAL A 29 -7.67 10.44 -0.99
CA VAL A 29 -7.45 9.94 -2.35
C VAL A 29 -5.93 9.89 -2.50
N VAL A 30 -5.33 8.77 -2.11
CA VAL A 30 -3.93 8.48 -2.40
C VAL A 30 -3.89 8.10 -3.88
N ASP A 31 -3.17 8.87 -4.68
CA ASP A 31 -2.94 8.55 -6.09
C ASP A 31 -2.06 7.29 -6.13
N TYR A 32 -2.68 6.14 -6.40
CA TYR A 32 -1.99 4.87 -6.37
C TYR A 32 -1.04 4.77 -7.58
N GLN A 33 0.25 4.61 -7.31
CA GLN A 33 1.26 4.43 -8.33
C GLN A 33 1.66 2.95 -8.42
N GLU A 34 1.49 2.35 -9.59
CA GLU A 34 2.05 1.02 -9.87
C GLU A 34 3.58 1.12 -10.04
N TYR A 35 4.31 0.22 -9.39
CA TYR A 35 5.74 0.04 -9.55
C TYR A 35 6.01 -1.33 -10.16
N HIS A 36 7.05 -1.42 -10.99
CA HIS A 36 7.41 -2.65 -11.67
C HIS A 36 8.88 -2.99 -11.45
N PHE A 37 9.21 -4.27 -11.54
CA PHE A 37 10.60 -4.63 -11.75
C PHE A 37 11.06 -4.12 -13.12
N ARG A 38 12.36 -3.90 -13.27
CA ARG A 38 12.92 -3.32 -14.51
C ARG A 38 12.63 -4.17 -15.76
N ASN A 39 12.46 -5.48 -15.59
CA ASN A 39 12.02 -6.40 -16.63
C ASN A 39 11.42 -7.68 -16.02
N GLU A 40 10.82 -8.50 -16.88
CA GLU A 40 10.18 -9.76 -16.52
C GLU A 40 11.17 -10.79 -15.92
N ASP A 41 12.40 -10.87 -16.45
CA ASP A 41 13.42 -11.80 -15.93
C ASP A 41 13.76 -11.51 -14.46
N LEU A 42 13.87 -10.23 -14.08
CA LEU A 42 14.12 -9.80 -12.72
C LEU A 42 12.93 -10.06 -11.81
N LEU A 43 11.71 -9.78 -12.29
CA LEU A 43 10.48 -10.10 -11.58
C LEU A 43 10.41 -11.60 -11.26
N GLU A 44 10.55 -12.44 -12.29
CA GLU A 44 10.40 -13.88 -12.13
C GLU A 44 11.52 -14.47 -11.26
N SER A 45 12.77 -14.04 -11.46
CA SER A 45 13.87 -14.47 -10.60
C SER A 45 13.68 -14.10 -9.13
N HIS A 46 13.08 -12.94 -8.84
CA HIS A 46 12.86 -12.50 -7.46
C HIS A 46 11.64 -13.19 -6.85
N TYR A 47 10.56 -13.35 -7.62
CA TYR A 47 9.40 -14.15 -7.23
C TYR A 47 9.77 -15.59 -6.87
N GLU A 48 10.60 -16.25 -7.69
CA GLU A 48 11.09 -17.61 -7.43
C GLU A 48 11.91 -17.71 -6.15
N LYS A 49 12.70 -16.68 -5.85
CA LYS A 49 13.58 -16.64 -4.68
C LYS A 49 12.88 -16.25 -3.38
N HIS A 50 11.89 -15.36 -3.47
CA HIS A 50 11.26 -14.74 -2.30
C HIS A 50 9.74 -14.85 -2.34
N GLY A 51 9.10 -14.43 -3.43
CA GLY A 51 7.64 -14.31 -3.52
C GLY A 51 6.86 -15.59 -3.19
N LYS A 52 7.38 -16.77 -3.54
CA LYS A 52 6.75 -18.06 -3.16
C LYS A 52 6.76 -18.32 -1.66
N GLU A 53 7.87 -18.01 -0.99
CA GLU A 53 8.00 -18.17 0.47
C GLU A 53 7.14 -17.15 1.23
N MET A 54 6.93 -15.97 0.62
CA MET A 54 6.00 -14.95 1.11
C MET A 54 4.52 -15.34 0.91
N GLY A 55 4.24 -16.40 0.13
CA GLY A 55 2.89 -16.94 -0.08
C GLY A 55 2.15 -16.39 -1.30
N PHE A 56 2.82 -15.67 -2.21
CA PHE A 56 2.20 -15.18 -3.44
C PHE A 56 1.98 -16.31 -4.45
N SER A 57 0.80 -16.30 -5.09
CA SER A 57 0.42 -17.35 -6.04
C SER A 57 0.99 -17.15 -7.45
N SER A 58 1.44 -15.93 -7.76
CA SER A 58 2.07 -15.57 -9.02
C SER A 58 3.05 -14.41 -8.87
N SER A 59 3.98 -14.28 -9.83
CA SER A 59 4.88 -13.13 -9.90
C SER A 59 4.13 -11.81 -10.07
N LYS A 60 2.97 -11.80 -10.76
CA LYS A 60 2.17 -10.58 -10.89
C LYS A 60 1.59 -10.10 -9.56
N GLU A 61 1.01 -11.00 -8.76
CA GLU A 61 0.51 -10.65 -7.42
C GLU A 61 1.63 -10.18 -6.50
N TYR A 62 2.81 -10.79 -6.61
CA TYR A 62 4.00 -10.38 -5.89
C TYR A 62 4.48 -8.97 -6.28
N GLU A 63 4.48 -8.61 -7.57
CA GLU A 63 4.78 -7.24 -8.02
C GLU A 63 3.75 -6.22 -7.52
N THR A 64 2.47 -6.60 -7.51
CA THR A 64 1.40 -5.78 -6.93
C THR A 64 1.58 -5.60 -5.42
N GLY A 65 1.97 -6.64 -4.68
CA GLY A 65 2.27 -6.54 -3.25
C GLY A 65 3.39 -5.55 -2.94
N ALA A 66 4.44 -5.51 -3.78
CA ALA A 66 5.49 -4.49 -3.65
C ALA A 66 4.92 -3.07 -3.85
N SER A 67 4.07 -2.88 -4.85
CA SER A 67 3.40 -1.59 -5.09
C SER A 67 2.51 -1.20 -3.92
N ASP A 68 1.77 -2.15 -3.34
CA ASP A 68 0.90 -1.91 -2.19
C ASP A 68 1.70 -1.42 -0.98
N VAL A 69 2.86 -2.02 -0.70
CA VAL A 69 3.77 -1.56 0.38
C VAL A 69 4.23 -0.12 0.16
N VAL A 70 4.57 0.25 -1.08
CA VAL A 70 5.04 1.62 -1.40
C VAL A 70 3.91 2.65 -1.29
N ASN A 71 2.67 2.27 -1.62
CA ASN A 71 1.50 3.15 -1.55
C ASN A 71 0.82 3.18 -0.17
N ASP A 72 1.20 2.29 0.74
CA ASP A 72 0.64 2.25 2.08
C ASP A 72 1.17 3.45 2.92
N PRO A 73 0.28 4.35 3.41
CA PRO A 73 0.70 5.50 4.20
C PRO A 73 1.33 5.15 5.55
N ASP A 74 1.13 3.91 6.04
CA ASP A 74 1.71 3.42 7.29
C ASP A 74 3.07 2.75 7.08
N SER A 75 3.53 2.57 5.83
CA SER A 75 4.89 2.11 5.54
C SER A 75 5.93 3.14 5.98
N LEU A 76 6.94 2.68 6.72
CA LEU A 76 8.12 3.48 7.02
C LEU A 76 8.88 3.73 5.72
N HIS A 77 9.40 4.95 5.55
CA HIS A 77 10.13 5.36 4.37
C HIS A 77 11.42 6.10 4.73
N LYS A 78 12.48 5.87 3.96
CA LYS A 78 13.71 6.66 3.95
C LYS A 78 14.44 6.51 2.62
N THR A 79 15.37 7.41 2.35
CA THR A 79 16.30 7.30 1.23
C THR A 79 17.60 6.62 1.66
N GLU A 80 18.08 5.66 0.88
CA GLU A 80 19.37 4.99 1.06
C GLU A 80 20.53 5.99 0.80
N LYS A 81 21.61 5.88 1.57
CA LYS A 81 22.72 6.85 1.50
C LYS A 81 23.66 6.66 0.31
N GLU A 82 23.77 5.44 -0.21
CA GLU A 82 24.73 5.09 -1.25
C GLU A 82 24.25 5.53 -2.64
N ASP A 83 23.08 5.04 -3.04
CA ASP A 83 22.54 5.23 -4.40
C ASP A 83 21.38 6.24 -4.46
N GLY A 84 20.82 6.62 -3.30
CA GLY A 84 19.65 7.51 -3.23
C GLY A 84 18.32 6.80 -3.50
N ASP A 85 18.30 5.47 -3.47
CA ASP A 85 17.09 4.68 -3.68
C ASP A 85 16.10 4.83 -2.52
N ASP A 86 14.81 4.71 -2.82
CA ASP A 86 13.76 4.79 -1.81
C ASP A 86 13.55 3.42 -1.15
N VAL A 87 13.59 3.41 0.18
CA VAL A 87 13.48 2.21 1.00
C VAL A 87 12.19 2.28 1.82
N TYR A 88 11.36 1.25 1.68
CA TYR A 88 10.08 1.14 2.37
C TYR A 88 10.05 -0.10 3.27
N TYR A 89 9.39 0.02 4.42
CA TYR A 89 9.16 -1.09 5.33
C TYR A 89 7.78 -1.01 5.98
N LYS A 90 6.96 -2.04 5.76
CA LYS A 90 5.63 -2.17 6.37
C LYS A 90 5.73 -3.06 7.61
N GLU A 91 5.56 -2.46 8.78
CA GLU A 91 5.86 -3.13 10.06
C GLU A 91 4.90 -4.30 10.34
N ASP A 92 3.61 -4.12 10.04
CA ASP A 92 2.53 -5.08 10.37
C ASP A 92 2.70 -6.44 9.67
N THR A 93 3.26 -6.43 8.47
CA THR A 93 3.45 -7.61 7.61
C THR A 93 4.91 -8.00 7.43
N ASN A 94 5.83 -7.27 8.08
CA ASN A 94 7.27 -7.46 7.95
C ASN A 94 7.76 -7.40 6.50
N GLU A 95 7.24 -6.47 5.70
CA GLU A 95 7.55 -6.37 4.27
C GLU A 95 8.55 -5.25 3.99
N PHE A 96 9.53 -5.52 3.14
CA PHE A 96 10.59 -4.59 2.80
C PHE A 96 10.70 -4.42 1.29
N VAL A 97 10.67 -3.18 0.79
CA VAL A 97 10.76 -2.85 -0.64
C VAL A 97 11.85 -1.79 -0.86
N VAL A 98 12.60 -1.91 -1.95
CA VAL A 98 13.47 -0.83 -2.44
C VAL A 98 13.05 -0.47 -3.86
N VAL A 99 12.88 0.83 -4.11
CA VAL A 99 12.57 1.41 -5.41
C VAL A 99 13.76 2.27 -5.84
N SER A 100 14.23 2.05 -7.07
CA SER A 100 15.32 2.85 -7.62
C SER A 100 14.90 4.29 -7.87
N THR A 101 15.88 5.20 -7.91
CA THR A 101 15.65 6.61 -8.28
C THR A 101 14.95 6.84 -9.64
N ASP A 102 14.97 5.86 -10.54
CA ASP A 102 14.26 5.88 -11.83
C ASP A 102 12.91 5.11 -11.82
N GLY A 103 12.41 4.72 -10.63
CA GLY A 103 11.05 4.24 -10.42
C GLY A 103 10.84 2.72 -10.58
N TYR A 104 11.89 1.91 -10.48
CA TYR A 104 11.78 0.44 -10.60
C TYR A 104 12.02 -0.27 -9.27
N ILE A 105 11.26 -1.33 -9.02
CA ILE A 105 11.49 -2.22 -7.87
C ILE A 105 12.85 -2.90 -8.05
N ARG A 106 13.69 -2.80 -7.03
CA ARG A 106 14.98 -3.49 -6.93
C ARG A 106 14.90 -4.77 -6.12
N THR A 107 14.09 -4.76 -5.06
CA THR A 107 13.89 -5.91 -4.19
C THR A 107 12.57 -5.81 -3.44
N TYR A 108 11.97 -6.96 -3.11
CA TYR A 108 10.82 -7.05 -2.22
C TYR A 108 10.83 -8.38 -1.45
N PHE A 109 10.91 -8.36 -0.12
CA PHE A 109 10.96 -9.60 0.69
C PHE A 109 10.60 -9.35 2.15
N ASN A 110 10.46 -10.43 2.94
CA ASN A 110 10.38 -10.36 4.40
C ASN A 110 11.79 -10.51 5.03
N PRO A 111 12.38 -9.47 5.65
CA PRO A 111 13.69 -9.60 6.25
C PRO A 111 13.63 -10.38 7.57
N ASP A 112 14.58 -11.31 7.77
CA ASP A 112 14.72 -12.09 9.03
C ASP A 112 14.90 -11.21 10.27
N ALA A 113 15.60 -10.08 10.11
CA ALA A 113 15.85 -9.13 11.19
C ALA A 113 14.75 -8.07 11.35
N GLY A 114 13.68 -8.17 10.56
CA GLY A 114 12.56 -7.23 10.54
C GLY A 114 12.98 -5.77 10.46
N ARG A 115 12.37 -4.94 11.29
CA ARG A 115 12.67 -3.50 11.42
C ARG A 115 14.16 -3.18 11.55
N LYS A 116 14.94 -4.04 12.23
CA LYS A 116 16.39 -3.83 12.36
C LYS A 116 17.11 -3.91 11.01
N TYR A 117 16.59 -4.67 10.05
CA TYR A 117 17.12 -4.71 8.69
C TYR A 117 16.88 -3.37 8.00
N PHE A 118 15.64 -2.88 8.04
CA PHE A 118 15.28 -1.55 7.52
C PHE A 118 16.16 -0.47 8.13
N ASP A 119 16.33 -0.43 9.46
CA ASP A 119 17.12 0.59 10.15
C ASP A 119 18.59 0.65 9.68
N ARG A 120 19.15 -0.47 9.17
CA ARG A 120 20.55 -0.55 8.68
C ARG A 120 20.77 -0.09 7.24
N GLN A 121 19.71 -0.06 6.42
CA GLN A 121 19.81 0.45 5.05
C GLN A 121 20.14 1.95 5.01
#